data_AF-V6KKR2-F1
#
_entry.id   AF-V6KKR2-F1
#
_cell.length_a   1.000
_cell.length_b   1.000
_cell.length_c   1.000
_cell.angle_alpha   90.00
_cell.angle_beta   90.00
_cell.angle_gamma   90.00
#
_symmetry.space_group_name_H-M   'P 1'
#
loop_
_entity.id
_entity.type
_entity.pdbx_description
1 polymer ?
#
loop_
_entity_poly.entity_id
_entity_poly.type
_entity_poly.pdbx_seq_one_letter_code
_entity_poly.pdbx_strand_id
1 'polypeptide(L)'
;RAQVRVGMLAAARGDVVEAARWYRAAAEAGSRNGAFNLGLLLAREGSEPEAAVWWTRAADAGHGRAALRLALVYARRGELAEGQRWADRAVALGPAEVSERAGRLRDALREELSA
;
A
#
# COMPACT_ATOMS: atom_id res chain seq x y z
N ARG A 1 -7.79 -15.77 -5.42
CA ARG A 1 -6.64 -15.60 -6.36
C ARG A 1 -7.07 -15.33 -7.81
N ALA A 2 -8.11 -15.99 -8.36
CA ALA A 2 -8.56 -15.74 -9.73
C ALA A 2 -8.98 -14.28 -10.00
N GLN A 3 -9.75 -13.66 -9.09
CA GLN A 3 -10.23 -12.28 -9.24
C GLN A 3 -9.09 -11.26 -9.39
N VAL A 4 -8.01 -11.36 -8.59
CA VAL A 4 -6.84 -10.46 -8.74
C VAL A 4 -6.20 -10.62 -10.13
N ARG A 5 -6.10 -11.84 -10.65
CA ARG A 5 -5.52 -12.08 -11.98
C ARG A 5 -6.38 -11.49 -13.10
N VAL A 6 -7.70 -11.61 -13.01
CA VAL A 6 -8.59 -10.98 -13.98
C VAL A 6 -8.46 -9.45 -13.91
N GLY A 7 -8.41 -8.88 -12.70
CA GLY A 7 -8.15 -7.44 -12.53
C GLY A 7 -6.82 -6.98 -13.13
N MET A 8 -5.76 -7.78 -13.01
CA MET A 8 -4.46 -7.48 -13.65
C MET A 8 -4.55 -7.51 -15.17
N LEU A 9 -5.29 -8.46 -15.75
CA LEU A 9 -5.49 -8.52 -17.20
C LEU A 9 -6.32 -7.33 -17.72
N ALA A 10 -7.37 -6.93 -16.99
CA ALA A 10 -8.14 -5.74 -17.31
C ALA A 10 -7.27 -4.48 -17.26
N ALA A 11 -6.48 -4.32 -16.19
CA ALA A 11 -5.55 -3.19 -16.06
C ALA A 11 -4.51 -3.15 -17.19
N ALA A 12 -3.99 -4.31 -17.61
CA ALA A 12 -3.04 -4.41 -18.73
C ALA A 12 -3.66 -4.00 -20.08
N ARG A 13 -4.98 -4.12 -20.24
CA ARG A 13 -5.73 -3.63 -21.40
C ARG A 13 -6.14 -2.16 -21.28
N GLY A 14 -5.82 -1.49 -20.17
CA GLY A 14 -6.26 -0.13 -19.88
C GLY A 14 -7.70 -0.02 -19.38
N ASP A 15 -8.39 -1.14 -19.11
CA ASP A 15 -9.73 -1.13 -18.54
C ASP A 15 -9.67 -0.98 -17.02
N VAL A 16 -9.49 0.27 -16.59
CA VAL A 16 -9.35 0.64 -15.17
C VAL A 16 -10.64 0.34 -14.39
N VAL A 17 -11.80 0.52 -15.00
CA VAL A 17 -13.11 0.29 -14.35
C VAL A 17 -13.29 -1.20 -14.05
N GLU A 18 -13.05 -2.06 -15.04
CA GLU A 18 -13.12 -3.50 -14.84
C GLU A 18 -12.05 -3.97 -13.83
N ALA A 19 -10.83 -3.44 -13.91
CA ALA A 19 -9.76 -3.76 -12.97
C ALA A 19 -10.14 -3.41 -11.52
N ALA A 20 -10.67 -2.20 -11.30
CA ALA A 20 -11.12 -1.75 -9.98
C ALA A 20 -12.23 -2.65 -9.42
N ARG A 21 -13.20 -3.06 -10.26
CA ARG A 21 -14.26 -4.00 -9.87
C ARG A 21 -13.68 -5.33 -9.37
N TRP A 22 -12.75 -5.92 -10.11
CA TRP A 22 -12.16 -7.21 -9.75
C TRP A 22 -11.24 -7.12 -8.53
N TYR A 23 -10.48 -6.04 -8.39
CA TYR A 23 -9.65 -5.82 -7.22
C TYR A 23 -10.50 -5.58 -5.96
N ARG A 24 -11.60 -4.82 -6.07
CA ARG A 24 -12.55 -4.62 -4.96
C ARG A 24 -13.18 -5.94 -4.52
N ALA A 25 -13.71 -6.72 -5.44
CA ALA A 25 -14.26 -8.04 -5.12
C ALA A 25 -13.22 -8.95 -4.45
N ALA A 26 -11.97 -8.94 -4.92
CA ALA A 26 -10.90 -9.70 -4.30
C ALA A 26 -10.58 -9.19 -2.88
N ALA A 27 -10.52 -7.87 -2.69
CA ALA A 27 -10.23 -7.23 -1.41
C ALA A 27 -11.32 -7.53 -0.37
N GLU A 28 -12.58 -7.45 -0.77
CA GLU A 28 -13.74 -7.79 0.07
C GLU A 28 -13.75 -9.28 0.46
N ALA A 29 -13.23 -10.16 -0.41
CA ALA A 29 -13.00 -11.56 -0.10
C ALA A 29 -11.70 -11.82 0.72
N GLY A 30 -11.07 -10.78 1.28
CA GLY A 30 -9.88 -10.89 2.14
C GLY A 30 -8.54 -10.97 1.40
N SER A 31 -8.51 -10.76 0.08
CA SER A 31 -7.26 -10.76 -0.68
C SER A 31 -6.46 -9.47 -0.42
N ARG A 32 -5.39 -9.58 0.37
CA ARG A 32 -4.43 -8.47 0.58
C ARG A 32 -3.84 -7.91 -0.72
N ASN A 33 -3.64 -8.75 -1.73
CA ASN A 33 -3.16 -8.32 -3.05
C ASN A 33 -4.25 -7.56 -3.83
N GLY A 34 -5.52 -7.95 -3.65
CA GLY A 34 -6.66 -7.23 -4.22
C GLY A 34 -6.78 -5.83 -3.61
N ALA A 35 -6.72 -5.76 -2.28
CA ALA A 35 -6.73 -4.48 -1.55
C ALA A 35 -5.56 -3.58 -1.94
N PHE A 36 -4.34 -4.14 -2.03
CA PHE A 36 -3.17 -3.39 -2.47
C PHE A 36 -3.32 -2.82 -3.89
N ASN A 37 -3.75 -3.67 -4.85
CA ASN A 37 -3.92 -3.26 -6.24
C ASN A 37 -5.05 -2.25 -6.43
N LEU A 38 -6.14 -2.36 -5.66
CA LEU A 38 -7.20 -1.35 -5.65
C LEU A 38 -6.68 -0.01 -5.17
N GLY A 39 -5.92 0.02 -4.07
CA GLY A 39 -5.29 1.25 -3.60
C GLY A 39 -4.34 1.87 -4.63
N LEU A 40 -3.58 1.05 -5.38
CA LEU A 40 -2.74 1.56 -6.47
C LEU A 40 -3.55 2.19 -7.62
N LEU A 41 -4.77 1.69 -7.92
CA LEU A 41 -5.63 2.32 -8.93
C LEU A 41 -6.19 3.65 -8.39
N LEU A 42 -6.76 3.63 -7.20
CA LEU A 42 -7.37 4.82 -6.58
C LEU A 42 -6.37 5.98 -6.45
N ALA A 43 -5.13 5.68 -6.05
CA ALA A 43 -4.09 6.71 -5.96
C ALA A 43 -3.71 7.30 -7.33
N ARG A 44 -3.75 6.50 -8.41
CA ARG A 44 -3.53 6.99 -9.78
C ARG A 44 -4.65 7.91 -10.25
N GLU A 45 -5.88 7.63 -9.84
CA GLU A 45 -7.06 8.46 -10.08
C GLU A 45 -7.17 9.67 -9.13
N GLY A 46 -6.10 9.98 -8.38
CA GLY A 46 -6.04 11.13 -7.47
C GLY A 46 -6.74 10.93 -6.12
N SER A 47 -7.29 9.75 -5.84
CA SER A 47 -8.00 9.43 -4.60
C SER A 47 -7.07 8.80 -3.55
N GLU A 48 -6.01 9.52 -3.16
CA GLU A 48 -5.04 9.03 -2.15
C GLU A 48 -5.68 8.67 -0.78
N PRO A 49 -6.67 9.44 -0.25
CA PRO A 49 -7.35 9.06 0.99
C PRO A 49 -8.06 7.70 0.91
N GLU A 50 -8.76 7.40 -0.18
CA GLU A 50 -9.40 6.10 -0.37
C GLU A 50 -8.36 5.00 -0.58
N ALA A 51 -7.27 5.29 -1.31
CA ALA A 51 -6.16 4.37 -1.47
C ALA A 51 -5.54 3.96 -0.12
N ALA A 52 -5.37 4.91 0.80
CA ALA A 52 -4.85 4.65 2.14
C ALA A 52 -5.72 3.65 2.90
N VAL A 53 -7.06 3.75 2.82
CA VAL A 53 -7.96 2.77 3.47
C VAL A 53 -7.70 1.34 2.98
N TRP A 54 -7.54 1.15 1.67
CA TRP A 54 -7.27 -0.17 1.09
C TRP A 54 -5.85 -0.66 1.36
N TRP A 55 -4.86 0.24 1.38
CA TRP A 55 -3.50 -0.12 1.77
C TRP A 55 -3.41 -0.49 3.24
N THR A 56 -4.15 0.16 4.14
CA THR A 56 -4.23 -0.22 5.56
C THR A 56 -4.74 -1.65 5.69
N ARG A 57 -5.87 -1.99 5.06
CA ARG A 57 -6.39 -3.37 5.04
C ARG A 57 -5.37 -4.38 4.51
N ALA A 58 -4.65 -4.05 3.44
CA ALA A 58 -3.61 -4.92 2.90
C ALA A 58 -2.42 -5.09 3.87
N ALA A 59 -1.96 -4.01 4.49
CA ALA A 59 -0.85 -4.00 5.44
C ALA A 59 -1.19 -4.72 6.75
N ASP A 60 -2.43 -4.60 7.23
CA ASP A 60 -2.96 -5.35 8.36
C ASP A 60 -2.97 -6.85 8.07
N ALA A 61 -3.31 -7.24 6.84
CA ALA A 61 -3.21 -8.61 6.32
C ALA A 61 -1.77 -9.03 5.90
N GLY A 62 -0.74 -8.28 6.32
CA GLY A 62 0.66 -8.67 6.15
C GLY A 62 1.30 -8.28 4.80
N HIS A 63 0.76 -7.31 4.08
CA HIS A 63 1.33 -6.87 2.79
C HIS A 63 2.37 -5.75 2.97
N GLY A 64 3.66 -6.09 3.01
CA GLY A 64 4.74 -5.12 3.27
C GLY A 64 4.85 -3.95 2.29
N ARG A 65 4.58 -4.16 0.99
CA ARG A 65 4.53 -3.03 0.02
C ARG A 65 3.39 -2.06 0.30
N ALA A 66 2.30 -2.50 0.93
CA ALA A 66 1.19 -1.63 1.28
C ALA A 66 1.57 -0.78 2.51
N ALA A 67 2.21 -1.40 3.51
CA ALA A 67 2.77 -0.69 4.66
C ALA A 67 3.77 0.39 4.20
N LEU A 68 4.65 0.11 3.24
CA LEU A 68 5.57 1.12 2.69
C LEU A 68 4.83 2.28 2.00
N ARG A 69 3.73 2.01 1.28
CA ARG A 69 2.91 3.09 0.69
C ARG A 69 2.32 3.99 1.76
N LEU A 70 1.79 3.43 2.84
CA LEU A 70 1.28 4.20 3.97
C LEU A 70 2.38 5.03 4.62
N ALA A 71 3.55 4.44 4.89
CA ALA A 71 4.69 5.16 5.45
C ALA A 71 5.03 6.43 4.67
N LEU A 72 5.05 6.33 3.33
CA LEU A 72 5.29 7.48 2.44
C LEU A 72 4.16 8.51 2.43
N VAL A 73 2.91 8.08 2.59
CA VAL A 73 1.75 8.99 2.68
C VAL A 73 1.84 9.81 3.98
N TYR A 74 2.00 9.13 5.12
CA TYR A 74 2.09 9.79 6.42
C TYR A 74 3.32 10.70 6.52
N ALA A 75 4.49 10.26 6.04
CA ALA A 75 5.69 11.09 5.97
C ALA A 75 5.46 12.39 5.19
N ARG A 76 4.81 12.32 4.01
CA ARG A 76 4.52 13.51 3.18
C ARG A 76 3.55 14.48 3.84
N ARG A 77 2.71 13.99 4.76
CA ARG A 77 1.77 14.81 5.53
C ARG A 77 2.39 15.41 6.80
N GLY A 78 3.67 15.11 7.07
CA GLY A 78 4.34 15.51 8.31
C GLY A 78 3.92 14.67 9.52
N GLU A 79 3.18 13.59 9.31
CA GLU A 79 2.75 12.65 10.36
C GLU A 79 3.87 11.64 10.60
N LEU A 80 5.03 12.13 11.06
CA LEU A 80 6.29 11.39 11.06
C LEU A 80 6.24 10.13 11.93
N ALA A 81 5.55 10.18 13.07
CA ALA A 81 5.42 9.05 13.99
C ALA A 81 4.61 7.90 13.34
N GLU A 82 3.48 8.21 12.70
CA GLU A 82 2.69 7.27 11.91
C GLU A 82 3.50 6.73 10.73
N GLY A 83 4.23 7.61 10.04
CA GLY A 83 5.14 7.24 8.95
C GLY A 83 6.17 6.22 9.40
N GLN A 84 6.82 6.45 10.55
CA GLN A 84 7.80 5.56 11.14
C GLN A 84 7.18 4.20 11.51
N ARG A 85 6.00 4.19 12.14
CA ARG A 85 5.29 2.94 12.50
C ARG A 85 4.96 2.09 11.28
N TRP A 86 4.49 2.71 10.20
CA TRP A 86 4.24 2.00 8.95
C TRP A 86 5.52 1.54 8.27
N ALA A 87 6.60 2.30 8.36
CA ALA A 87 7.91 1.89 7.86
C ALA A 87 8.45 0.67 8.61
N ASP A 88 8.35 0.63 9.94
CA ASP A 88 8.69 -0.56 10.74
C ASP A 88 7.88 -1.79 10.31
N ARG A 89 6.58 -1.61 10.10
CA ARG A 89 5.72 -2.70 9.62
C ARG A 89 6.11 -3.15 8.21
N ALA A 90 6.55 -2.24 7.34
CA ALA A 90 7.06 -2.58 6.01
C ALA A 90 8.39 -3.35 6.06
N VAL A 91 9.28 -3.01 7.01
CA VAL A 91 10.51 -3.78 7.27
C VAL A 91 10.19 -5.22 7.62
N ALA A 92 9.24 -5.43 8.54
CA ALA A 92 8.88 -6.76 9.02
C ALA A 92 8.12 -7.62 7.99
N LEU A 93 7.29 -7.01 7.15
CA LEU A 93 6.37 -7.72 6.24
C LEU A 93 6.83 -7.78 4.78
N GLY A 94 7.81 -6.97 4.40
CA GLY A 94 8.26 -6.79 3.02
C GLY A 94 9.28 -7.84 2.57
N PRO A 95 9.42 -8.09 1.26
CA PRO A 95 10.63 -8.71 0.73
C PRO A 95 11.84 -7.78 0.92
N ALA A 96 13.06 -8.31 0.80
CA ALA A 96 14.31 -7.59 1.10
C ALA A 96 14.37 -6.16 0.56
N GLU A 97 14.04 -5.92 -0.71
CA GLU A 97 14.04 -4.60 -1.33
C GLU A 97 13.09 -3.59 -0.61
N VAL A 98 11.90 -4.06 -0.21
CA VAL A 98 10.93 -3.25 0.52
C VAL A 98 11.43 -2.99 1.93
N SER A 99 11.99 -4.00 2.58
CA SER A 99 12.50 -3.87 3.95
C SER A 99 13.68 -2.91 4.01
N GLU A 100 14.60 -2.97 3.05
CA GLU A 100 15.75 -2.08 2.95
C GLU A 100 15.31 -0.62 2.74
N ARG A 101 14.40 -0.40 1.78
CA ARG A 101 13.85 0.93 1.51
C ARG A 101 13.06 1.48 2.70
N ALA A 102 12.26 0.65 3.34
CA ALA A 102 11.50 1.05 4.51
C ALA A 102 12.40 1.34 5.72
N GLY A 103 13.49 0.59 5.88
CA GLY A 103 14.50 0.82 6.92
C GLY A 103 15.12 2.21 6.81
N ARG A 104 15.58 2.59 5.60
CA ARG A 104 16.10 3.95 5.34
C ARG A 104 15.08 5.04 5.66
N LEU A 105 13.83 4.86 5.21
CA LEU A 105 12.76 5.82 5.49
C LEU A 105 12.51 5.95 7.00
N ARG A 106 12.40 4.82 7.70
CA ARG A 106 12.19 4.80 9.15
C ARG A 106 13.29 5.54 9.89
N ASP A 107 14.55 5.30 9.52
CA ASP A 107 15.70 5.89 10.20
C ASP A 107 15.73 7.41 9.96
N ALA A 108 15.46 7.87 8.73
CA ALA A 108 15.32 9.30 8.43
C ALA A 108 14.18 9.97 9.22
N LEU A 109 13.01 9.34 9.29
CA LEU A 109 11.87 9.86 10.06
C LEU A 109 12.17 9.93 11.57
N ARG A 110 12.93 8.96 12.09
CA ARG A 110 13.34 8.95 13.50
C ARG A 110 14.31 10.10 13.80
N GLU A 111 15.28 10.34 12.91
CA GLU A 111 16.22 11.44 13.05
C GLU A 111 15.48 12.78 13.08
N GLU A 112 14.53 12.99 12.15
CA GLU A 112 13.71 14.21 12.08
C GLU A 112 12.82 14.42 13.31
N LEU A 113 12.24 13.35 13.88
CA LEU A 113 11.48 13.40 15.14
C LEU A 113 12.32 13.76 16.37
N SER A 114 13.64 13.55 16.30
CA SER A 114 14.57 13.79 17.40
C SER A 114 15.31 15.13 17.33
N ALA A 115 15.13 15.87 16.23
CA ALA A 115 15.71 17.19 15.99
C ALA A 115 14.85 18.32 16.60
#